data_AF-A0A8B9W3R8-F1
#
_entry.id   AF-A0A8B9W3R8-F1
#
_cell.length_a   1.000
_cell.length_b   1.000
_cell.length_c   1.000
_cell.angle_alpha   90.00
_cell.angle_beta   90.00
_cell.angle_gamma   90.00
#
_symmetry.space_group_name_H-M   'P 1'
#
loop_
_entity.id
_entity.type
_entity.pdbx_description
1 polymer ?
#
loop_
_entity_poly.entity_id
_entity_poly.type
_entity_poly.pdbx_seq_one_letter_code
_entity_poly.pdbx_strand_id
1 'polypeptide(L)'
;MGRNKKKKRDGDDRRQRLILSFDEEKRREYLTGFHKRKVERKKAAIEEIKQRLKEEQKKLREERHQEYLKMLAEREEALEEADELDRLVTAKTESVQYDHPNHTVTVTTISDLDLSGAQLLGLPTPEQGAGSGPEEEVSSMEKPTRALPRKSRDPLLSQRISSLTASLHAHSRKKVKKKRLRRAQDTTKKPPSATRTSTAGSELGDPGQAPALSARTCPVSAGLSHNPACT
;
A
#
# COMPACT_ATOMS: atom_id res chain seq x y z
N MET A 1 -62.91 -5.44 58.11
CA MET A 1 -62.14 -5.18 56.87
C MET A 1 -60.82 -4.54 57.28
N GLY A 2 -59.60 -5.02 56.99
CA GLY A 2 -59.08 -6.21 56.35
C GLY A 2 -57.67 -6.46 56.93
N ARG A 3 -57.27 -7.74 57.06
CA ARG A 3 -55.98 -8.12 57.66
C ARG A 3 -54.85 -7.84 56.68
N ASN A 4 -53.92 -6.95 57.05
CA ASN A 4 -52.69 -6.71 56.29
C ASN A 4 -51.81 -7.97 56.31
N LYS A 5 -51.73 -8.67 55.18
CA LYS A 5 -50.81 -9.78 54.96
C LYS A 5 -49.38 -9.24 54.93
N LYS A 6 -48.63 -9.45 56.01
CA LYS A 6 -47.18 -9.21 56.07
C LYS A 6 -46.51 -10.15 55.07
N LYS A 7 -45.98 -9.61 53.96
CA LYS A 7 -45.17 -10.37 52.99
C LYS A 7 -44.01 -11.02 53.75
N LYS A 8 -43.92 -12.35 53.72
CA LYS A 8 -42.71 -13.05 54.14
C LYS A 8 -41.60 -12.65 53.16
N ARG A 9 -40.48 -12.16 53.70
CA ARG A 9 -39.26 -11.98 52.92
C ARG A 9 -38.74 -13.39 52.66
N ASP A 10 -38.77 -13.82 51.41
CA ASP A 10 -38.17 -15.08 50.99
C ASP A 10 -36.66 -14.97 51.25
N GLY A 11 -36.22 -15.58 52.34
CA GLY A 11 -34.82 -15.64 52.72
C GLY A 11 -34.13 -16.75 51.95
N ASP A 12 -33.76 -16.48 50.70
CA ASP A 12 -32.85 -17.35 49.95
C ASP A 12 -31.79 -16.55 49.16
N ASP A 13 -31.19 -15.54 49.81
CA ASP A 13 -29.93 -14.92 49.35
C ASP A 13 -28.70 -15.77 49.72
N ARG A 14 -28.85 -17.10 49.75
CA ARG A 14 -27.69 -17.99 49.84
C ARG A 14 -27.05 -18.02 48.46
N ARG A 15 -25.93 -17.30 48.31
CA ARG A 15 -25.09 -17.29 47.10
C ARG A 15 -25.14 -18.67 46.42
N GLN A 16 -25.68 -18.70 45.20
CA GLN A 16 -25.80 -19.93 44.43
C GLN A 16 -24.42 -20.59 44.38
N ARG A 17 -24.33 -21.84 44.85
CA ARG A 17 -23.08 -22.59 44.87
C ARG A 17 -22.65 -22.78 43.41
N LEU A 18 -21.49 -22.22 43.03
CA LEU A 18 -20.92 -22.42 41.71
C LEU A 18 -20.47 -23.88 41.60
N ILE A 19 -21.28 -24.71 40.95
CA ILE A 19 -20.93 -26.10 40.67
C ILE A 19 -19.93 -26.09 39.51
N LEU A 20 -18.66 -26.32 39.83
CA LEU A 20 -17.59 -26.48 38.84
C LEU A 20 -17.60 -27.94 38.35
N SER A 21 -18.32 -28.20 37.27
CA SER A 21 -18.26 -29.48 36.56
C SER A 21 -17.06 -29.48 35.60
N PHE A 22 -16.17 -30.45 35.75
CA PHE A 22 -15.06 -30.64 34.82
C PHE A 22 -15.47 -31.62 33.73
N ASP A 23 -15.75 -31.10 32.54
CA ASP A 23 -15.97 -31.93 31.36
C ASP A 23 -14.65 -32.63 31.01
N GLU A 24 -14.64 -33.96 31.09
CA GLU A 24 -13.42 -34.74 30.83
C GLU A 24 -12.89 -34.53 29.41
N GLU A 25 -13.77 -34.33 28.43
CA GLU A 25 -13.38 -34.09 27.04
C GLU A 25 -12.65 -32.76 26.87
N LYS A 26 -13.18 -31.67 27.46
CA LYS A 26 -12.50 -30.37 27.47
C LYS A 26 -11.18 -30.45 28.23
N ARG A 27 -11.10 -31.24 29.30
CA ARG A 27 -9.83 -31.51 30.02
C ARG A 27 -8.83 -32.24 29.13
N ARG A 28 -9.26 -33.27 28.39
CA ARG A 28 -8.41 -34.03 27.44
C ARG A 28 -7.93 -33.13 26.31
N GLU A 29 -8.79 -32.30 25.74
CA GLU A 29 -8.38 -31.31 24.73
C GLU A 29 -7.47 -30.22 25.30
N TYR A 30 -7.70 -29.79 26.54
CA TYR A 30 -6.81 -28.86 27.20
C TYR A 30 -5.41 -29.47 27.39
N LEU A 31 -5.31 -30.71 27.87
CA LEU A 31 -4.03 -31.37 28.13
C LEU A 31 -3.31 -31.86 26.87
N THR A 32 -4.02 -32.31 25.84
CA THR A 32 -3.38 -32.86 24.61
C THR A 32 -3.35 -31.85 23.45
N GLY A 33 -4.23 -30.86 23.46
CA GLY A 33 -4.41 -29.87 22.39
C GLY A 33 -3.38 -28.74 22.36
N PHE A 34 -2.21 -28.89 22.99
CA PHE A 34 -1.16 -27.87 22.93
C PHE A 34 -0.72 -27.55 21.50
N HIS A 35 -0.65 -28.57 20.63
CA HIS A 35 -0.33 -28.36 19.21
C HIS A 35 -1.44 -27.59 18.50
N LYS A 36 -2.72 -27.93 18.75
CA LYS A 36 -3.89 -27.20 18.23
C LYS A 36 -3.81 -25.72 18.62
N ARG A 37 -3.67 -25.40 19.92
CA ARG A 37 -3.55 -24.02 20.42
C ARG A 37 -2.34 -23.27 19.90
N LYS A 38 -1.21 -23.95 19.71
CA LYS A 38 0.00 -23.33 19.14
C LYS A 38 -0.23 -22.96 17.67
N VAL A 39 -0.89 -23.83 16.91
CA VAL A 39 -1.25 -23.57 15.52
C VAL A 39 -2.30 -22.47 15.41
N GLU A 40 -3.33 -22.50 16.25
CA GLU A 40 -4.38 -21.46 16.31
C GLU A 40 -3.79 -20.08 16.60
N ARG A 41 -2.94 -19.95 17.63
CA ARG A 41 -2.25 -18.69 17.92
C ARG A 41 -1.42 -18.19 16.74
N LYS A 42 -0.71 -19.08 16.04
CA LYS A 42 0.05 -18.72 14.84
C LYS A 42 -0.85 -18.29 13.69
N LYS A 43 -1.97 -19.00 13.47
CA LYS A 43 -2.95 -18.66 12.44
C LYS A 43 -3.59 -17.30 12.71
N ALA A 44 -4.04 -17.07 13.95
CA ALA A 44 -4.62 -15.80 14.38
C ALA A 44 -3.65 -14.63 14.15
N ALA A 45 -2.39 -14.75 14.58
CA ALA A 45 -1.39 -13.70 14.35
C ALA A 45 -1.14 -13.46 12.85
N ILE A 46 -1.12 -14.51 12.03
CA ILE A 46 -0.95 -14.38 10.58
C ILE A 46 -2.17 -13.72 9.93
N GLU A 47 -3.38 -14.07 10.37
CA GLU A 47 -4.63 -13.53 9.85
C GLU A 47 -4.78 -12.06 10.21
N GLU A 48 -4.45 -11.67 11.44
CA GLU A 48 -4.43 -10.27 11.88
C GLU A 48 -3.46 -9.43 11.04
N ILE A 49 -2.22 -9.92 10.83
CA ILE A 49 -1.25 -9.23 9.98
C ILE A 49 -1.76 -9.10 8.54
N LYS A 50 -2.40 -10.15 8.00
CA LYS A 50 -2.98 -10.11 6.65
C LYS A 50 -4.14 -9.13 6.53
N GLN A 51 -4.99 -9.04 7.55
CA GLN A 51 -6.11 -8.10 7.59
C GLN A 51 -5.59 -6.66 7.59
N ARG A 52 -4.65 -6.34 8.49
CA ARG A 52 -4.00 -5.03 8.51
C ARG A 52 -3.38 -4.66 7.17
N LEU A 53 -2.65 -5.58 6.53
CA LEU A 53 -2.08 -5.33 5.19
C LEU A 53 -3.13 -5.06 4.11
N LYS A 54 -4.28 -5.74 4.15
CA LYS A 54 -5.38 -5.51 3.20
C LYS A 54 -6.06 -4.17 3.42
N GLU A 55 -6.25 -3.78 4.67
CA GLU A 55 -6.84 -2.50 5.04
C GLU A 55 -5.95 -1.34 4.58
N GLU A 56 -4.63 -1.43 4.82
CA GLU A 56 -3.67 -0.43 4.33
C GLU A 56 -3.68 -0.33 2.79
N GLN A 57 -3.74 -1.46 2.07
CA GLN A 57 -3.85 -1.44 0.62
C GLN A 57 -5.18 -0.84 0.13
N LYS A 58 -6.26 -1.08 0.86
CA LYS A 58 -7.59 -0.56 0.53
C LYS A 58 -7.62 0.96 0.72
N LYS A 59 -7.12 1.46 1.85
CA LYS A 59 -6.98 2.89 2.11
C LYS A 59 -6.16 3.60 1.03
N LEU A 60 -4.99 3.06 0.66
CA LEU A 60 -4.17 3.65 -0.39
C LEU A 60 -4.88 3.71 -1.75
N ARG A 61 -5.71 2.72 -2.07
CA ARG A 61 -6.51 2.74 -3.31
C ARG A 61 -7.64 3.77 -3.24
N GLU A 62 -8.29 3.87 -2.09
CA GLU A 62 -9.37 4.83 -1.86
C GLU A 62 -8.85 6.26 -1.87
N GLU A 63 -7.72 6.55 -1.22
CA GLU A 63 -7.04 7.84 -1.26
C GLU A 63 -6.71 8.25 -2.70
N ARG A 64 -6.06 7.36 -3.47
CA ARG A 64 -5.78 7.61 -4.89
C ARG A 64 -7.06 7.85 -5.70
N HIS A 65 -8.12 7.09 -5.43
CA HIS A 65 -9.39 7.25 -6.15
C HIS A 65 -10.06 8.57 -5.78
N GLN A 66 -10.05 8.97 -4.52
CA GLN A 66 -10.55 10.26 -4.05
C GLN A 66 -9.75 11.41 -4.64
N GLU A 67 -8.43 11.32 -4.69
CA GLU A 67 -7.57 12.31 -5.37
C GLU A 67 -7.93 12.42 -6.85
N TYR A 68 -8.12 11.29 -7.54
CA TYR A 68 -8.55 11.29 -8.93
C TYR A 68 -9.92 11.96 -9.11
N LEU A 69 -10.88 11.69 -8.23
CA LEU A 69 -12.20 12.33 -8.27
C LEU A 69 -12.11 13.83 -7.97
N LYS A 70 -11.25 14.26 -7.06
CA LYS A 70 -10.99 15.69 -6.79
C LYS A 70 -10.43 16.40 -8.00
N MET A 71 -9.44 15.83 -8.68
CA MET A 71 -8.88 16.40 -9.92
C MET A 71 -9.93 16.53 -11.04
N LEU A 72 -10.89 15.60 -11.10
CA LEU A 72 -12.01 15.72 -12.04
C LEU A 72 -12.98 16.83 -11.62
N ALA A 73 -13.33 16.90 -10.34
CA ALA A 73 -14.21 17.95 -9.81
C ALA A 73 -13.60 19.35 -9.99
N GLU A 74 -12.31 19.53 -9.71
CA GLU A 74 -11.58 20.79 -9.93
C GLU A 74 -11.60 21.21 -11.40
N ARG A 75 -11.52 20.24 -12.33
CA ARG A 75 -11.64 20.53 -13.76
C ARG A 75 -13.06 20.93 -14.16
N GLU A 76 -14.07 20.27 -13.60
CA GLU A 76 -15.47 20.60 -13.85
C GLU A 76 -15.81 21.99 -13.30
N GLU A 77 -15.38 22.29 -12.08
CA GLU A 77 -15.51 23.63 -11.46
C GLU A 77 -14.85 24.72 -12.32
N ALA A 78 -13.63 24.48 -12.82
CA ALA A 78 -12.96 25.44 -13.71
C ALA A 78 -13.70 25.67 -15.04
N LEU A 79 -14.41 24.66 -15.55
CA LEU A 79 -15.25 24.82 -16.74
C LEU A 79 -16.53 25.60 -16.42
N GLU A 80 -17.15 25.32 -15.28
CA GLU A 80 -18.33 26.06 -14.80
C GLU A 80 -17.99 27.54 -14.57
N GLU A 81 -16.84 27.85 -13.95
CA GLU A 81 -16.35 29.22 -13.77
C GLU A 81 -16.11 29.94 -15.11
N ALA A 82 -15.58 29.23 -16.12
CA ALA A 82 -15.38 29.78 -17.46
C ALA A 82 -16.73 30.10 -18.14
N ASP A 83 -17.70 29.19 -18.06
CA ASP A 83 -19.05 29.41 -18.58
C ASP A 83 -19.75 30.60 -17.89
N GLU A 84 -19.56 30.76 -16.58
CA GLU A 84 -20.07 31.91 -15.83
C GLU A 84 -19.42 33.22 -16.31
N LEU A 85 -18.11 33.22 -16.52
CA LEU A 85 -17.38 34.37 -17.04
C LEU A 85 -17.84 34.74 -18.45
N ASP A 86 -18.05 33.77 -19.33
CA ASP A 86 -18.54 33.99 -20.69
C ASP A 86 -19.95 34.58 -20.68
N ARG A 87 -20.84 34.13 -19.78
CA ARG A 87 -22.16 34.74 -19.58
C ARG A 87 -22.05 36.18 -19.12
N LEU A 88 -21.15 36.48 -18.18
CA LEU A 88 -20.89 37.84 -17.68
C LEU A 88 -20.30 38.75 -18.77
N VAL A 89 -19.36 38.24 -19.57
CA VAL A 89 -18.77 38.97 -20.71
C VAL A 89 -19.86 39.24 -21.74
N THR A 90 -20.60 38.21 -22.16
CA THR A 90 -21.70 38.35 -23.14
C THR A 90 -22.77 39.33 -22.65
N ALA A 91 -23.11 39.31 -21.37
CA ALA A 91 -24.06 40.25 -20.78
C ALA A 91 -23.56 41.71 -20.75
N LYS A 92 -22.24 41.93 -20.68
CA LYS A 92 -21.61 43.26 -20.68
C LYS A 92 -21.22 43.74 -22.08
N THR A 93 -20.99 42.83 -23.02
CA THR A 93 -20.58 43.16 -24.38
C THR A 93 -21.80 43.37 -25.25
N GLU A 94 -22.01 44.62 -25.67
CA GLU A 94 -22.96 44.94 -26.71
C GLU A 94 -22.25 44.76 -28.06
N SER A 95 -22.68 43.75 -28.84
CA SER A 95 -22.19 43.54 -30.20
C SER A 95 -23.20 44.11 -31.19
N VAL A 96 -22.79 45.09 -31.99
CA VAL A 96 -23.60 45.66 -33.06
C VAL A 96 -23.05 45.22 -34.40
N GLN A 97 -23.91 44.56 -35.19
CA GLN A 97 -23.57 44.11 -36.54
C GLN A 97 -24.01 45.17 -37.55
N TYR A 98 -23.07 45.67 -38.33
CA TYR A 98 -23.31 46.63 -39.40
C TYR A 98 -23.13 45.93 -40.74
N ASP A 99 -24.18 45.96 -41.54
CA ASP A 99 -24.13 45.42 -42.89
C ASP A 99 -23.68 46.50 -43.88
N HIS A 100 -22.65 46.18 -44.66
CA HIS A 100 -22.09 47.06 -45.67
C HIS A 100 -22.22 46.37 -47.03
N PRO A 101 -22.31 47.13 -48.14
CA PRO A 101 -22.68 46.59 -49.45
C PRO A 101 -21.77 45.47 -50.00
N ASN A 102 -20.55 45.29 -49.47
CA ASN A 102 -19.60 44.25 -49.90
C ASN A 102 -19.07 43.37 -48.75
N HIS A 103 -19.48 43.61 -47.49
CA HIS A 103 -19.00 42.87 -46.32
C HIS A 103 -19.84 43.22 -45.09
N THR A 104 -19.74 42.43 -44.03
CA THR A 104 -20.41 42.71 -42.76
C THR A 104 -19.35 42.95 -41.69
N VAL A 105 -19.50 44.03 -40.92
CA VAL A 105 -18.59 44.40 -39.82
C VAL A 105 -19.33 44.23 -38.50
N THR A 106 -18.78 43.43 -37.60
CA THR A 106 -19.30 43.32 -36.23
C THR A 106 -18.42 44.14 -35.30
N VAL A 107 -19.00 45.17 -34.67
CA VAL A 107 -18.33 46.00 -33.68
C VAL A 107 -18.78 45.53 -32.31
N THR A 108 -17.85 44.98 -31.53
CA THR A 108 -18.11 44.55 -30.15
C THR A 108 -17.55 45.60 -29.21
N THR A 109 -18.43 46.37 -28.58
CA THR A 109 -18.01 47.33 -27.56
C THR A 109 -17.89 46.62 -26.23
N ILE A 110 -16.72 46.69 -25.64
CA ILE A 110 -16.46 46.28 -24.26
C ILE A 110 -16.58 47.59 -23.47
N SER A 111 -17.55 47.68 -22.54
CA SER A 111 -17.89 48.86 -21.71
C SER A 111 -16.76 49.88 -21.49
N ASP A 112 -17.01 51.19 -21.66
CA ASP A 112 -16.13 52.36 -21.46
C ASP A 112 -14.69 51.99 -21.07
N LEU A 113 -13.97 51.33 -21.99
CA LEU A 113 -12.58 51.01 -21.76
C LEU A 113 -11.84 52.32 -21.81
N ASP A 114 -11.40 52.78 -20.64
CA ASP A 114 -10.63 54.00 -20.48
C ASP A 114 -9.23 53.76 -21.07
N LEU A 115 -9.12 53.81 -22.40
CA LEU A 115 -7.87 53.61 -23.16
C LEU A 115 -6.81 54.67 -22.81
N SER A 116 -7.18 55.68 -22.02
CA SER A 116 -6.28 56.60 -21.32
C SER A 116 -5.19 55.85 -20.51
N GLY A 117 -5.49 54.64 -20.03
CA GLY A 117 -4.54 53.79 -19.31
C GLY A 117 -3.45 53.11 -20.16
N ALA A 118 -3.48 53.21 -21.50
CA ALA A 118 -2.46 52.59 -22.37
C ALA A 118 -1.02 53.07 -22.08
N GLN A 119 -0.86 54.25 -21.47
CA GLN A 119 0.43 54.76 -21.00
C GLN A 119 0.99 53.97 -19.80
N LEU A 120 0.14 53.32 -19.01
CA LEU A 120 0.54 52.59 -17.80
C LEU A 120 1.10 51.18 -18.10
N LEU A 121 0.74 50.60 -19.25
CA LEU A 121 1.22 49.29 -19.71
C LEU A 121 2.53 49.35 -20.52
N GLY A 122 3.12 50.54 -20.71
CA GLY A 122 4.44 50.70 -21.33
C GLY A 122 4.54 50.21 -22.78
N LEU A 123 3.41 50.12 -23.50
CA LEU A 123 3.43 49.77 -24.92
C LEU A 123 3.66 51.02 -25.77
N PRO A 124 4.55 50.96 -26.77
CA PRO A 124 4.83 52.10 -27.63
C PRO A 124 3.60 52.43 -28.50
N THR A 125 3.23 53.71 -28.49
CA THR A 125 2.31 54.31 -29.46
C THR A 125 2.78 53.98 -30.88
N PRO A 126 1.93 53.45 -31.78
CA PRO A 126 2.27 53.36 -33.18
C PRO A 126 2.18 54.75 -33.79
N GLU A 127 3.30 55.47 -33.76
CA GLU A 127 3.54 56.63 -34.62
C GLU A 127 3.43 56.16 -36.08
N GLN A 128 2.50 56.78 -36.80
CA GLN A 128 2.29 56.55 -38.23
C GLN A 128 3.48 57.06 -39.04
N GLY A 129 4.03 56.18 -39.88
CA GLY A 129 4.52 56.54 -41.21
C GLY A 129 6.01 56.85 -41.35
N ALA A 130 6.78 55.86 -41.81
CA ALA A 130 7.50 55.91 -43.09
C ALA A 130 8.54 54.78 -43.20
N GLY A 131 8.42 53.97 -44.26
CA GLY A 131 9.59 53.51 -45.01
C GLY A 131 10.14 52.11 -44.73
N SER A 132 9.97 51.25 -45.75
CA SER A 132 10.92 50.23 -46.21
C SER A 132 10.95 48.86 -45.50
N GLY A 133 10.39 47.85 -46.17
CA GLY A 133 10.91 46.46 -46.09
C GLY A 133 12.35 46.38 -46.64
N PRO A 134 13.07 45.25 -46.47
CA PRO A 134 12.78 44.04 -47.23
C PRO A 134 12.91 42.68 -46.49
N GLU A 135 12.07 41.74 -46.93
CA GLU A 135 12.38 40.34 -47.34
C GLU A 135 12.68 39.22 -46.32
N GLU A 136 12.20 38.05 -46.76
CA GLU A 136 12.16 36.71 -46.18
C GLU A 136 13.55 36.09 -45.95
N GLU A 137 13.62 35.04 -45.12
CA GLU A 137 14.14 33.72 -45.54
C GLU A 137 14.23 32.73 -44.37
N VAL A 138 14.09 31.47 -44.74
CA VAL A 138 13.78 30.31 -43.92
C VAL A 138 15.09 29.62 -43.56
N SER A 139 15.26 29.18 -42.31
CA SER A 139 16.40 28.32 -41.96
C SER A 139 15.95 27.16 -41.07
N SER A 140 15.52 26.09 -41.74
CA SER A 140 15.44 24.74 -41.21
C SER A 140 16.85 24.16 -41.03
N MET A 141 17.14 23.63 -39.84
CA MET A 141 18.24 22.67 -39.68
C MET A 141 17.87 21.64 -38.62
N GLU A 142 17.50 20.44 -39.10
CA GLU A 142 17.28 19.26 -38.29
C GLU A 142 18.59 18.80 -37.62
N LYS A 143 18.48 18.33 -36.38
CA LYS A 143 19.55 17.63 -35.65
C LYS A 143 19.16 16.16 -35.46
N PRO A 144 20.03 15.19 -35.76
CA PRO A 144 19.72 13.79 -35.58
C PRO A 144 19.65 13.42 -34.10
N THR A 145 18.48 12.94 -33.66
CA THR A 145 18.25 12.43 -32.30
C THR A 145 19.00 11.12 -32.09
N ARG A 146 20.15 11.21 -31.43
CA ARG A 146 20.95 10.06 -31.00
C ARG A 146 20.13 9.22 -30.00
N ALA A 147 19.75 8.01 -30.38
CA ALA A 147 18.95 7.10 -29.56
C ALA A 147 19.57 6.87 -28.17
N LEU A 148 18.76 7.03 -27.12
CA LEU A 148 19.16 6.89 -25.72
C LEU A 148 19.57 5.44 -25.39
N PRO A 149 20.59 5.22 -24.53
CA PRO A 149 21.02 3.89 -24.15
C PRO A 149 19.92 3.13 -23.41
N ARG A 150 19.52 1.96 -23.94
CA ARG A 150 18.48 1.05 -23.39
C ARG A 150 18.85 0.33 -22.09
N LYS A 151 19.87 0.78 -21.38
CA LYS A 151 20.34 0.16 -20.13
C LYS A 151 20.12 1.18 -19.03
N SER A 152 19.12 0.95 -18.19
CA SER A 152 18.95 1.72 -16.96
C SER A 152 20.27 1.62 -16.21
N ARG A 153 20.98 2.74 -16.10
CA ARG A 153 22.13 2.84 -15.20
C ARG A 153 21.66 2.35 -13.83
N ASP A 154 22.51 1.59 -13.15
CA ASP A 154 22.20 1.12 -11.80
C ASP A 154 21.74 2.34 -11.00
N PRO A 155 20.55 2.29 -10.37
CA PRO A 155 20.06 3.41 -9.59
C PRO A 155 21.16 3.78 -8.60
N LEU A 156 21.43 5.07 -8.44
CA LEU A 156 22.44 5.57 -7.49
C LEU A 156 21.97 5.25 -6.07
N LEU A 157 22.15 3.99 -5.68
CA LEU A 157 21.79 3.43 -4.40
C LEU A 157 23.04 3.42 -3.55
N SER A 158 22.91 3.85 -2.30
CA SER A 158 24.02 3.82 -1.35
C SER A 158 24.53 2.38 -1.19
N GLN A 159 25.82 2.23 -0.89
CA GLN A 159 26.47 0.92 -0.69
C GLN A 159 25.71 0.02 0.30
N ARG A 160 25.06 0.64 1.30
CA ARG A 160 24.22 -0.04 2.28
C ARG A 160 22.95 -0.63 1.67
N ILE A 161 22.32 0.08 0.74
CA ILE A 161 21.12 -0.41 0.05
C ILE A 161 21.50 -1.53 -0.92
N SER A 162 22.57 -1.35 -1.71
CA SER A 162 23.05 -2.35 -2.67
C SER A 162 23.48 -3.67 -2.00
N SER A 163 24.14 -3.59 -0.85
CA SER A 163 24.52 -4.80 -0.10
C SER A 163 23.32 -5.53 0.50
N LEU A 164 22.34 -4.79 1.03
CA LEU A 164 21.11 -5.38 1.56
C LEU A 164 20.27 -6.04 0.47
N THR A 165 20.07 -5.39 -0.67
CA THR A 165 19.32 -5.97 -1.79
C THR A 165 20.00 -7.22 -2.33
N ALA A 166 21.32 -7.20 -2.52
CA ALA A 166 22.09 -8.38 -2.91
C ALA A 166 21.95 -9.54 -1.90
N SER A 167 22.01 -9.25 -0.59
CA SER A 167 21.81 -10.24 0.47
C SER A 167 20.41 -10.86 0.42
N LEU A 168 19.36 -10.03 0.28
CA LEU A 168 17.97 -10.50 0.16
C LEU A 168 17.78 -11.42 -1.08
N HIS A 169 18.34 -11.04 -2.23
CA HIS A 169 18.29 -11.85 -3.45
C HIS A 169 19.10 -13.16 -3.33
N ALA A 170 20.23 -13.17 -2.60
CA ALA A 170 20.99 -14.38 -2.33
C ALA A 170 20.22 -15.36 -1.42
N HIS A 171 19.56 -14.85 -0.38
CA HIS A 171 18.75 -15.67 0.53
C HIS A 171 17.50 -16.25 -0.15
N SER A 172 16.85 -15.50 -1.04
CA SER A 172 15.67 -15.99 -1.78
C SER A 172 16.03 -17.13 -2.74
N ARG A 173 17.12 -16.99 -3.50
CA ARG A 173 17.62 -18.06 -4.41
C ARG A 173 18.00 -19.34 -3.67
N LYS A 174 18.62 -19.24 -2.48
CA LYS A 174 18.96 -20.40 -1.63
C LYS A 174 17.71 -21.16 -1.17
N LYS A 175 16.62 -20.45 -0.81
CA LYS A 175 15.35 -21.09 -0.44
C LYS A 175 14.71 -21.84 -1.61
N VAL A 176 14.74 -21.27 -2.82
CA VAL A 176 14.20 -21.92 -4.03
C VAL A 176 15.02 -23.14 -4.44
N LYS A 177 16.36 -23.06 -4.42
CA LYS A 177 17.24 -24.22 -4.72
C LYS A 177 17.09 -25.36 -3.70
N LYS A 178 17.00 -25.05 -2.39
CA LYS A 178 16.76 -26.05 -1.34
C LYS A 178 15.40 -26.76 -1.52
N LYS A 179 14.36 -26.05 -1.97
CA LYS A 179 13.06 -26.66 -2.28
C LYS A 179 13.12 -27.59 -3.49
N ARG A 180 13.86 -27.24 -4.55
CA ARG A 180 14.05 -28.09 -5.73
C ARG A 180 14.84 -29.37 -5.40
N LEU A 181 15.89 -29.28 -4.57
CA LEU A 181 16.68 -30.45 -4.18
C LEU A 181 15.89 -31.43 -3.28
N ARG A 182 15.04 -30.92 -2.38
CA ARG A 182 14.15 -31.77 -1.56
C ARG A 182 13.15 -32.55 -2.42
N ARG A 183 12.55 -31.90 -3.42
CA ARG A 183 11.58 -32.54 -4.32
C ARG A 183 12.18 -33.64 -5.20
N ALA A 184 13.48 -33.57 -5.51
CA ALA A 184 14.17 -34.60 -6.28
C ALA A 184 14.56 -35.85 -5.45
N GLN A 185 14.72 -35.70 -4.13
CA GLN A 185 15.02 -36.85 -3.25
C GLN A 185 13.77 -37.67 -2.89
N ASP A 186 12.59 -37.04 -2.89
CA ASP A 186 11.34 -37.71 -2.54
C ASP A 186 10.79 -38.62 -3.67
N THR A 187 11.30 -38.52 -4.91
CA THR A 187 10.83 -39.34 -6.05
C THR A 187 11.60 -40.66 -6.24
N THR A 188 12.58 -40.97 -5.38
CA THR A 188 13.46 -42.17 -5.54
C THR A 188 13.13 -43.34 -4.61
N LYS A 189 12.05 -43.27 -3.82
CA LYS A 189 11.62 -44.39 -2.96
C LYS A 189 10.41 -45.09 -3.58
N LYS A 190 10.66 -46.19 -4.31
CA LYS A 190 9.64 -47.20 -4.64
C LYS A 190 9.11 -47.83 -3.33
N PRO A 191 7.80 -48.09 -3.18
CA PRO A 191 7.29 -48.81 -2.02
C PRO A 191 7.55 -50.32 -2.19
N PRO A 192 8.00 -51.05 -1.15
CA PRO A 192 8.01 -52.51 -1.18
C PRO A 192 6.59 -53.05 -0.95
N SER A 193 6.22 -54.01 -1.77
CA SER A 193 4.97 -54.77 -1.77
C SER A 193 4.85 -55.69 -0.56
N ALA A 194 3.61 -55.87 -0.10
CA ALA A 194 3.24 -56.78 0.99
C ALA A 194 3.61 -58.25 0.71
N THR A 195 4.25 -58.94 1.66
CA THR A 195 4.22 -60.41 1.79
C THR A 195 4.50 -60.81 3.26
N ARG A 196 3.87 -61.93 3.67
CA ARG A 196 3.62 -62.50 5.00
C ARG A 196 4.81 -63.29 5.60
N THR A 197 4.63 -63.77 6.84
CA THR A 197 5.32 -64.87 7.59
C THR A 197 6.65 -64.48 8.26
N SER A 198 7.11 -65.00 9.41
CA SER A 198 6.61 -65.88 10.49
C SER A 198 7.60 -65.77 11.69
N THR A 199 7.21 -66.36 12.81
CA THR A 199 7.84 -66.56 14.14
C THR A 199 9.30 -67.04 14.23
N ALA A 200 9.85 -66.95 15.47
CA ALA A 200 11.14 -67.40 16.05
C ALA A 200 12.27 -66.35 16.00
N GLY A 201 13.09 -66.06 17.02
CA GLY A 201 13.47 -66.68 18.29
C GLY A 201 14.98 -66.40 18.54
N SER A 202 15.47 -66.48 19.79
CA SER A 202 16.84 -66.22 20.33
C SER A 202 17.16 -64.75 20.69
N GLU A 203 17.34 -64.34 21.95
CA GLU A 203 18.30 -64.70 23.05
C GLU A 203 19.66 -63.97 22.98
N LEU A 204 19.86 -63.08 23.98
CA LEU A 204 21.07 -62.73 24.75
C LEU A 204 22.20 -61.81 24.20
N GLY A 205 22.52 -60.80 25.04
CA GLY A 205 23.76 -59.98 25.09
C GLY A 205 23.63 -58.57 24.49
N ASP A 206 23.99 -57.43 25.09
CA ASP A 206 24.69 -57.02 26.33
C ASP A 206 24.46 -55.47 26.44
N PRO A 207 24.45 -54.79 27.61
CA PRO A 207 24.10 -53.39 27.71
C PRO A 207 25.34 -52.48 27.74
N GLY A 208 25.37 -51.42 26.93
CA GLY A 208 26.27 -50.31 27.21
C GLY A 208 26.72 -49.48 26.01
N GLN A 209 25.97 -48.43 25.66
CA GLN A 209 26.60 -47.22 25.17
C GLN A 209 25.67 -46.00 25.37
N ALA A 210 26.03 -45.15 26.33
CA ALA A 210 25.40 -43.85 26.53
C ALA A 210 25.81 -42.90 25.38
N PRO A 211 24.89 -42.09 24.81
CA PRO A 211 25.26 -41.07 23.85
C PRO A 211 25.84 -39.84 24.57
N ALA A 212 27.06 -39.46 24.19
CA ALA A 212 27.71 -38.22 24.62
C ALA A 212 26.85 -37.00 24.25
N LEU A 213 26.47 -36.24 25.27
CA LEU A 213 25.81 -34.93 25.15
C LEU A 213 26.82 -33.91 24.63
N SER A 214 26.71 -33.50 23.36
CA SER A 214 27.42 -32.30 22.90
C SER A 214 26.69 -31.07 23.45
N ALA A 215 27.25 -30.48 24.50
CA ALA A 215 26.81 -29.18 25.01
C ALA A 215 26.97 -28.11 23.91
N ARG A 216 25.85 -27.57 23.43
CA ARG A 216 25.86 -26.34 22.64
C ARG A 216 26.03 -25.17 23.60
N THR A 217 27.21 -24.59 23.64
CA THR A 217 27.49 -23.31 24.27
C THR A 217 26.71 -22.20 23.55
N CYS A 218 25.82 -21.52 24.28
CA CYS A 218 25.22 -20.26 23.87
C CYS A 218 26.25 -19.14 24.04
N PRO A 219 26.51 -18.27 23.04
CA PRO A 219 27.22 -17.03 23.30
C PRO A 219 26.29 -16.07 24.06
N VAL A 220 26.66 -15.79 25.30
CA VAL A 220 26.18 -14.66 26.09
C VAL A 220 26.80 -13.40 25.50
N SER A 221 26.02 -12.56 24.84
CA SER A 221 26.42 -11.18 24.56
C SER A 221 25.71 -10.26 25.56
N ALA A 222 26.41 -9.97 26.65
CA ALA A 222 26.15 -8.82 27.50
C ALA A 222 26.58 -7.54 26.76
N GLY A 223 25.83 -6.47 26.92
CA GLY A 223 26.12 -5.18 26.29
C GLY A 223 25.05 -4.14 26.57
N LEU A 224 24.92 -3.78 27.84
CA LEU A 224 24.26 -2.56 28.30
C LEU A 224 25.03 -1.34 27.77
N SER A 225 24.36 -0.41 27.11
CA SER A 225 24.77 1.00 27.09
C SER A 225 23.53 1.87 27.26
N HIS A 226 23.32 2.31 28.50
CA HIS A 226 22.51 3.47 28.84
C HIS A 226 23.15 4.72 28.20
N ASN A 227 22.34 5.54 27.55
CA ASN A 227 22.69 6.94 27.28
C ASN A 227 21.92 7.81 28.28
N PRO A 228 22.59 8.55 29.17
CA PRO A 228 21.96 9.63 29.91
C PRO A 228 21.86 10.88 29.03
N ALA A 229 20.74 11.57 29.18
CA ALA A 229 20.48 12.88 28.62
C ALA A 229 21.28 13.97 29.38
N CYS A 230 21.86 14.89 28.60
CA CYS A 230 22.38 16.23 28.93
C CYS A 230 22.50 16.89 27.54
N THR A 231 21.97 18.05 27.19
CA THR A 231 21.51 19.26 27.90
C THR A 231 20.40 19.90 27.08
#